data_AF-A0A0G1WZL7-F1
#
_entry.id   AF-A0A0G1WZL7-F1
#
_cell.length_a   1.000
_cell.length_b   1.000
_cell.length_c   1.000
_cell.angle_alpha   90.00
_cell.angle_beta   90.00
_cell.angle_gamma   90.00
#
_symmetry.space_group_name_H-M   'P 1'
#
loop_
_entity.id
_entity.type
_entity.pdbx_description
1 polymer ?
#
loop_
_entity_poly.entity_id
_entity_poly.type
_entity_poly.pdbx_seq_one_letter_code
_entity_poly.pdbx_strand_id
1 'polypeptide(L)'
;MLSLLKIVLLALFFFPAQAEAVSEFKTEFDSTYSVALSGTTDVNHKILITNNLSHIYTTKYTISIGSRLQSAKVTVGGQDTNFTSEVMYRQRPGNRDQYFLHLT
;
A
#
# COMPACT_ATOMS: atom_id res chain seq x y z
N MET A 1 -33.97 -29.58 22.50
CA MET A 1 -32.81 -29.42 21.60
C MET A 1 -32.96 -28.27 20.59
N LEU A 2 -34.08 -28.14 19.85
CA LEU A 2 -34.23 -27.09 18.81
C LEU A 2 -34.16 -25.63 19.29
N SER A 3 -34.54 -25.34 20.54
CA SER A 3 -34.52 -23.97 21.09
C SER A 3 -33.10 -23.45 21.33
N LEU A 4 -32.17 -24.32 21.77
CA LEU A 4 -30.78 -23.94 22.00
C LEU A 4 -30.07 -23.59 20.69
N LEU A 5 -30.33 -24.37 19.63
CA LEU A 5 -29.78 -24.12 18.29
C LEU A 5 -30.19 -22.75 17.75
N LYS A 6 -31.44 -22.32 17.98
CA LYS A 6 -31.94 -21.01 17.55
C LYS A 6 -31.24 -19.86 18.28
N ILE A 7 -30.98 -20.01 19.59
CA ILE A 7 -30.28 -19.00 20.39
C ILE A 7 -28.83 -18.87 19.93
N VAL A 8 -28.15 -20.00 19.67
CA VAL A 8 -26.77 -20.01 19.14
C VAL A 8 -26.72 -19.35 17.76
N LEU A 9 -27.66 -19.68 16.87
CA LEU A 9 -27.72 -19.07 15.54
C LEU A 9 -27.95 -17.56 15.63
N LEU A 10 -28.85 -17.12 16.51
CA LEU A 10 -29.15 -15.70 16.72
C LEU A 10 -27.93 -14.94 17.26
N ALA A 11 -27.18 -15.54 18.18
CA ALA A 11 -25.95 -14.95 18.72
C ALA A 11 -24.89 -14.72 17.64
N LEU A 12 -24.73 -15.65 16.68
CA LEU A 12 -23.77 -15.49 15.57
C LEU A 12 -24.08 -14.28 14.66
N PHE A 13 -25.33 -13.85 14.55
CA PHE A 13 -25.70 -12.65 13.78
C PHE A 13 -25.42 -11.34 14.53
N PHE A 14 -25.49 -11.35 15.86
CA PHE A 14 -25.23 -10.15 16.67
C PHE A 14 -23.75 -9.88 16.94
N PHE A 15 -22.88 -10.87 16.69
CA PHE A 15 -21.43 -10.75 16.85
C PHE A 15 -20.70 -11.15 15.56
N PRO A 16 -20.81 -10.35 14.48
CA PRO A 16 -20.04 -10.63 13.27
C PRO A 16 -18.55 -10.59 13.61
N ALA A 17 -17.82 -11.61 13.14
CA ALA A 17 -16.37 -11.56 13.19
C ALA A 17 -15.88 -10.37 12.36
N GLN A 18 -14.96 -9.59 12.92
CA GLN A 18 -14.32 -8.52 12.17
C GLN A 18 -13.46 -9.15 11.08
N ALA A 19 -13.79 -8.89 9.81
CA ALA A 19 -12.97 -9.33 8.70
C ALA A 19 -11.76 -8.39 8.58
N GLU A 20 -10.57 -8.92 8.85
CA GLU A 20 -9.33 -8.17 8.67
C GLU A 20 -8.83 -8.32 7.23
N ALA A 21 -8.78 -7.22 6.47
CA ALA A 21 -8.23 -7.19 5.11
C ALA A 21 -6.69 -7.34 5.07
N VAL A 22 -6.04 -7.51 6.22
CA VAL A 22 -4.58 -7.61 6.36
C VAL A 22 -4.02 -8.83 5.63
N SER A 23 -4.79 -9.92 5.51
CA SER A 23 -4.34 -11.12 4.77
C SER A 23 -4.39 -10.97 3.26
N GLU A 24 -5.13 -9.99 2.73
CA GLU A 24 -5.36 -9.84 1.30
C GLU A 24 -4.14 -9.23 0.59
N PHE A 25 -3.34 -8.46 1.31
CA PHE A 25 -2.16 -7.79 0.80
C PHE A 25 -0.95 -8.07 1.67
N LYS A 26 0.17 -8.39 1.04
CA LYS A 26 1.47 -8.43 1.71
C LYS A 26 2.27 -7.21 1.28
N THR A 27 2.90 -6.52 2.22
CA THR A 27 3.81 -5.41 1.91
C THR A 27 5.16 -5.65 2.55
N GLU A 28 6.22 -5.46 1.76
CA GLU A 28 7.60 -5.54 2.20
C GLU A 28 8.29 -4.19 1.93
N PHE A 29 9.04 -3.71 2.92
CA PHE A 29 9.75 -2.44 2.88
C PHE A 29 11.22 -2.67 3.18
N ASP A 30 12.08 -2.23 2.28
CA ASP A 30 13.53 -2.20 2.45
C ASP A 30 14.01 -0.76 2.21
N SER A 31 14.81 -0.24 3.12
CA SER A 31 15.29 1.14 3.09
C SER A 31 16.79 1.18 3.38
N THR A 32 17.55 1.64 2.39
CA THR A 32 19.00 1.81 2.51
C THR A 32 19.32 3.30 2.61
N TYR A 33 20.11 3.67 3.62
CA TYR A 33 20.58 5.03 3.84
C TYR A 33 22.09 5.06 3.68
N SER A 34 22.58 5.92 2.79
CA SER A 34 23.99 6.14 2.55
C SER A 34 24.33 7.59 2.85
N VAL A 35 25.21 7.82 3.83
CA VAL A 35 25.64 9.18 4.21
C VAL A 35 27.09 9.35 3.79
N ALA A 36 27.33 10.25 2.83
CA ALA A 36 28.66 10.60 2.37
C ALA A 36 29.37 11.54 3.37
N LEU A 37 30.72 11.55 3.32
CA LEU A 37 31.54 12.45 4.14
C LEU A 37 31.25 13.95 3.88
N SER A 38 30.69 14.29 2.71
CA SER A 38 30.21 15.63 2.39
C SER A 38 28.94 16.04 3.14
N GLY A 39 28.30 15.11 3.88
CA GLY A 39 26.97 15.30 4.48
C GLY A 39 25.81 15.01 3.55
N THR A 40 26.07 14.62 2.29
CA THR A 40 25.03 14.19 1.35
C THR A 40 24.43 12.86 1.82
N THR A 41 23.11 12.78 1.94
CA THR A 41 22.40 11.54 2.30
C THR A 41 21.59 11.05 1.12
N ASP A 42 21.90 9.85 0.66
CA ASP A 42 21.13 9.13 -0.34
C ASP A 42 20.22 8.12 0.35
N VAL A 43 18.94 8.14 0.00
CA VAL A 43 17.92 7.23 0.57
C VAL A 43 17.30 6.44 -0.57
N ASN A 44 17.45 5.12 -0.51
CA ASN A 44 16.83 4.21 -1.45
C ASN A 44 15.73 3.42 -0.75
N HIS A 45 14.49 3.59 -1.20
CA HIS A 45 13.34 2.84 -0.71
C HIS A 45 12.90 1.82 -1.75
N LYS A 46 12.86 0.54 -1.36
CA LYS A 46 12.26 -0.53 -2.12
C LYS A 46 10.97 -0.96 -1.42
N ILE A 47 9.85 -0.77 -2.09
CA ILE A 47 8.52 -1.11 -1.59
C ILE A 47 7.94 -2.19 -2.52
N LEU A 48 7.61 -3.35 -1.95
CA LEU A 48 6.96 -4.44 -2.67
C LEU A 48 5.56 -4.65 -2.11
N ILE A 49 4.54 -4.52 -2.96
CA ILE A 49 3.15 -4.79 -2.61
C ILE A 49 2.67 -6.00 -3.41
N THR A 50 2.23 -7.04 -2.71
CA THR A 50 1.68 -8.26 -3.30
C THR A 50 0.20 -8.35 -2.95
N ASN A 51 -0.65 -8.42 -3.97
CA ASN A 51 -2.07 -8.74 -3.80
C ASN A 51 -2.25 -10.26 -3.85
N ASN A 52 -2.56 -10.87 -2.70
CA ASN A 52 -2.75 -12.32 -2.57
C ASN A 52 -4.09 -12.78 -3.20
N LEU A 53 -5.02 -11.85 -3.43
CA LEU A 53 -6.34 -12.08 -4.01
C LEU A 53 -6.48 -11.37 -5.36
N SER A 54 -5.39 -11.32 -6.14
CA SER A 54 -5.34 -10.67 -7.47
C SER A 54 -6.30 -11.27 -8.50
N HIS A 55 -6.80 -12.49 -8.24
CA HIS A 55 -7.80 -13.16 -9.07
C HIS A 55 -9.24 -12.69 -8.80
N ILE A 56 -9.48 -11.95 -7.71
CA ILE A 56 -10.80 -11.45 -7.29
C ILE A 56 -10.83 -9.91 -7.28
N TYR A 57 -9.74 -9.26 -6.89
CA TYR A 57 -9.64 -7.80 -6.80
C TYR A 57 -9.01 -7.14 -8.02
N THR A 58 -9.35 -5.87 -8.22
CA THR A 58 -8.81 -5.00 -9.26
C THR A 58 -7.29 -4.81 -9.10
N THR A 59 -6.57 -4.80 -10.22
CA THR A 59 -5.11 -4.64 -10.31
C THR A 59 -4.63 -3.18 -10.38
N LYS A 60 -5.51 -2.21 -10.08
CA LYS A 60 -5.16 -0.79 -10.09
C LYS A 60 -4.68 -0.37 -8.71
N TYR A 61 -3.48 0.20 -8.67
CA TYR A 61 -2.85 0.65 -7.43
C TYR A 61 -2.44 2.12 -7.54
N THR A 62 -2.53 2.84 -6.43
CA THR A 62 -2.05 4.21 -6.30
C THR A 62 -1.15 4.27 -5.09
N ILE A 63 0.11 4.66 -5.30
CA ILE A 63 1.09 4.82 -4.22
C ILE A 63 1.29 6.31 -4.00
N SER A 64 1.09 6.78 -2.77
CA SER A 64 1.33 8.17 -2.37
C SER A 64 2.62 8.28 -1.58
N ILE A 65 3.53 9.17 -2.00
CA ILE A 65 4.83 9.38 -1.39
C ILE A 65 4.89 10.83 -0.89
N GLY A 66 5.04 11.01 0.42
CA GLY A 66 5.06 12.32 1.09
C GLY A 66 6.43 13.00 1.14
N SER A 67 7.36 12.56 0.30
CA SER A 67 8.73 13.08 0.20
C SER A 67 9.06 13.36 -1.26
N ARG A 68 10.04 14.25 -1.48
CA ARG A 68 10.50 14.57 -2.83
C ARG A 68 11.25 13.40 -3.43
N LEU A 69 10.71 12.83 -4.50
CA LEU A 69 11.36 11.77 -5.27
C LEU A 69 12.38 12.36 -6.24
N GLN A 70 13.59 11.81 -6.26
CA GLN A 70 14.56 12.12 -7.30
C GLN A 70 14.37 11.22 -8.53
N SER A 71 14.08 9.94 -8.30
CA SER A 71 13.81 8.95 -9.32
C SER A 71 12.83 7.91 -8.77
N ALA A 72 12.09 7.27 -9.67
CA ALA A 72 11.19 6.18 -9.34
C ALA A 72 11.30 5.10 -10.43
N LYS A 73 11.28 3.84 -10.01
CA LYS A 73 11.21 2.68 -10.89
C LYS A 73 10.11 1.76 -10.39
N VAL A 74 9.28 1.30 -11.31
CA VAL A 74 8.13 0.46 -11.01
C VAL A 74 8.27 -0.85 -11.78
N THR A 75 8.13 -1.97 -11.06
CA THR A 75 8.15 -3.31 -11.65
C THR A 75 6.89 -4.09 -11.27
N VAL A 76 6.30 -4.80 -12.24
CA VAL A 76 5.11 -5.64 -12.04
C VAL A 76 5.45 -7.05 -12.50
N GLY A 77 5.31 -8.04 -11.61
CA GLY A 77 5.68 -9.43 -11.94
C GLY A 77 7.17 -9.61 -12.29
N GLY A 78 8.05 -8.72 -11.82
CA GLY A 78 9.48 -8.74 -12.13
C GLY A 78 9.86 -8.08 -13.46
N GLN A 79 8.90 -7.49 -14.19
CA GLN A 79 9.14 -6.74 -15.42
C GLN A 79 9.06 -5.25 -15.18
N ASP A 80 9.97 -4.49 -15.80
CA ASP A 80 9.92 -3.03 -15.81
C ASP A 80 8.67 -2.58 -16.58
N THR A 81 7.88 -1.71 -15.98
CA THR A 81 6.67 -1.18 -16.61
C THR A 81 6.69 0.33 -16.67
N ASN A 82 6.00 0.87 -17.67
CA ASN A 82 5.71 2.29 -17.73
C ASN A 82 4.71 2.64 -16.62
N PHE A 83 4.93 3.76 -15.95
CA PHE A 83 4.03 4.29 -14.94
C PHE A 83 3.82 5.77 -15.20
N THR A 84 2.67 6.29 -14.77
CA THR A 84 2.41 7.72 -14.78
C THR A 84 2.63 8.26 -13.38
N SER A 85 3.50 9.25 -13.24
CA SER A 85 3.66 9.99 -11.99
C SER A 85 2.90 11.31 -12.08
N GLU A 86 1.97 11.54 -11.15
CA GLU A 86 1.29 12.83 -11.00
C GLU A 86 1.74 13.50 -9.70
N VAL A 87 2.14 14.77 -9.79
CA VAL A 87 2.47 15.58 -8.61
C VAL A 87 1.24 16.39 -8.25
N MET A 88 0.56 16.01 -7.16
CA MET A 88 -0.57 16.79 -6.65
C MET A 88 -0.12 17.67 -5.50
N TYR A 89 -0.14 18.99 -5.71
CA TYR A 89 0.09 19.96 -4.66
C TYR A 89 -1.14 20.06 -3.76
N ARG A 90 -1.16 19.32 -2.66
CA ARG A 90 -2.20 19.49 -1.64
C ARG A 90 -1.87 20.73 -0.80
N GLN A 91 -2.50 21.86 -1.12
CA GLN A 91 -2.39 23.10 -0.34
C GLN A 91 -3.07 22.94 1.03
N ARG A 92 -2.39 22.28 1.97
CA ARG A 92 -2.65 22.41 3.40
C ARG A 92 -1.54 23.28 4.00
N PRO A 93 -1.84 24.24 4.88
CA PRO A 93 -0.80 25.05 5.51
C PRO A 93 0.14 24.11 6.28
N GLY A 94 1.41 24.06 5.88
CA GLY A 94 2.45 23.22 6.50
C GLY A 94 2.66 21.82 5.90
N ASN A 95 2.05 21.48 4.76
CA ASN A 95 2.11 20.13 4.20
C ASN A 95 3.09 20.01 3.01
N ARG A 96 3.94 18.98 3.04
CA ARG A 96 4.94 18.67 1.99
C ARG A 96 4.25 18.16 0.72
N ASP A 97 4.89 18.39 -0.43
CA ASP A 97 4.44 17.88 -1.73
C ASP A 97 4.18 16.36 -1.68
N GLN A 98 3.06 15.92 -2.28
CA GLN A 98 2.70 14.50 -2.37
C GLN A 98 2.80 14.04 -3.82
N TYR A 99 3.54 12.96 -4.02
CA TYR A 99 3.74 12.32 -5.33
C TYR A 99 2.87 11.09 -5.42
N PHE A 100 2.09 10.96 -6.49
CA PHE A 100 1.26 9.80 -6.76
C PHE A 100 1.83 9.02 -7.94
N LEU A 101 2.03 7.72 -7.75
CA LEU A 101 2.42 6.80 -8.81
C LEU A 101 1.21 5.96 -9.20
N HIS A 102 0.75 6.15 -10.43
CA HIS A 102 -0.34 5.40 -11.04
C HIS A 102 0.25 4.29 -11.91
N LEU A 103 -0.01 3.04 -11.51
CA LEU A 103 0.26 1.88 -12.33
C LEU A 103 -0.96 1.55 -13.19
N THR A 104 -0.76 1.51 -14.50
CA THR A 104 -1.76 1.07 -15.50
C THR A 104 -1.46 -0.34 -15.99
#